data_AF-A0A529TDN4-F1
#
_entry.id   AF-A0A529TDN4-F1
#
_cell.length_a   1.000
_cell.length_b   1.000
_cell.length_c   1.000
_cell.angle_alpha   90.00
_cell.angle_beta   90.00
_cell.angle_gamma   90.00
#
_symmetry.space_group_name_H-M   'P 1'
#
loop_
_entity.id
_entity.type
_entity.pdbx_description
1 polymer ?
#
loop_
_entity_poly.entity_id
_entity_poly.type
_entity_poly.pdbx_seq_one_letter_code
_entity_poly.pdbx_strand_id
1 'polypeptide(L)'
;MTSTMTKTQPELAAEDTFLWLEDRNGKEALDWVHRQNALTVAELQGDPAYQATFETALDLMTAEDNMPVGAALAGYVYNFWQDKTNALGLWRRTPVASYKTEKPEWETIIDFDQLSAKEGIKWVFGGASRLYPDFNRCLLYMSPDGGDASEMREFDIATRSFVEDGFRAPASKSGFSWLDTDTVIVSAAFQEEDKTQSGYPRVIKLWRRGTKLDDATPIFEGEKQHLAVGGGVEYDGDKRHVLLGKTLAFFTSHSFLRLASGENRRIPLPDDATDTAIFKGQLIFGVRSPWTASDGTQCLPDGLYSVDFDRWIDTGEFGPFETVLAPAHRVSIAGLARTQDRL
;
A
#
# COMPACT_ATOMS: atom_id res chain seq x y z
N MET A 1 12.67 -41.75 24.88
CA MET A 1 11.55 -42.26 24.04
C MET A 1 10.39 -41.30 24.23
N THR A 2 10.38 -40.24 23.43
CA THR A 2 9.36 -39.19 23.47
C THR A 2 8.32 -39.54 22.41
N SER A 3 7.11 -39.84 22.87
CA SER A 3 5.99 -40.26 22.06
C SER A 3 5.50 -39.08 21.21
N THR A 4 5.62 -39.19 19.89
CA THR A 4 5.06 -38.23 18.93
C THR A 4 3.54 -38.41 18.93
N MET A 5 2.80 -37.48 19.52
CA MET A 5 1.36 -37.42 19.33
C MET A 5 1.07 -36.90 17.92
N THR A 6 0.93 -37.82 16.97
CA THR A 6 0.36 -37.53 15.66
C THR A 6 -1.12 -37.21 15.88
N LYS A 7 -1.50 -35.95 15.72
CA LYS A 7 -2.91 -35.53 15.71
C LYS A 7 -3.54 -36.10 14.45
N THR A 8 -4.21 -37.26 14.57
CA THR A 8 -4.96 -37.87 13.47
C THR A 8 -6.07 -36.89 13.05
N GLN A 9 -5.93 -36.35 11.86
CA GLN A 9 -6.96 -35.54 11.21
C GLN A 9 -8.16 -36.46 10.94
N PRO A 10 -9.38 -36.14 11.38
CA PRO A 10 -10.53 -36.98 11.10
C PRO A 10 -10.80 -36.97 9.60
N GLU A 11 -10.64 -38.15 8.98
CA GLU A 11 -10.98 -38.42 7.59
C GLU A 11 -12.50 -38.51 7.46
N LEU A 12 -13.11 -37.39 7.10
CA LEU A 12 -14.47 -37.31 6.55
C LEU A 12 -14.39 -36.38 5.34
N ALA A 13 -13.84 -36.87 4.23
CA ALA A 13 -14.09 -36.27 2.93
C ALA A 13 -15.53 -36.64 2.52
N ALA A 14 -16.51 -35.93 3.09
CA ALA A 14 -17.77 -35.77 2.38
C ALA A 14 -17.41 -35.12 1.02
N GLU A 15 -17.90 -35.67 -0.08
CA GLU A 15 -17.70 -35.04 -1.40
C GLU A 15 -18.21 -33.61 -1.32
N ASP A 16 -17.31 -32.63 -1.50
CA ASP A 16 -17.68 -31.23 -1.48
C ASP A 16 -18.46 -30.92 -2.76
N THR A 17 -19.79 -30.91 -2.65
CA THR A 17 -20.70 -30.62 -3.76
C THR A 17 -20.60 -29.18 -4.27
N PHE A 18 -19.80 -28.34 -3.61
CA PHE A 18 -19.59 -26.94 -3.95
C PHE A 18 -18.19 -26.64 -4.52
N LEU A 19 -17.37 -27.67 -4.76
CA LEU A 19 -16.00 -27.48 -5.26
C LEU A 19 -15.90 -26.62 -6.54
N TRP A 20 -16.92 -26.68 -7.40
CA TRP A 20 -16.99 -25.86 -8.62
C TRP A 20 -17.10 -24.35 -8.36
N LEU A 21 -17.48 -23.91 -7.15
CA LEU A 21 -17.45 -22.51 -6.74
C LEU A 21 -16.04 -22.00 -6.46
N GLU A 22 -15.04 -22.86 -6.31
CA GLU A 22 -13.64 -22.45 -6.10
C GLU A 22 -13.00 -21.87 -7.37
N ASP A 23 -13.47 -22.28 -8.55
CA ASP A 23 -13.11 -21.63 -9.82
C ASP A 23 -13.89 -20.32 -9.98
N ARG A 24 -13.42 -19.27 -9.31
CA ARG A 24 -14.03 -17.93 -9.29
C ARG A 24 -14.30 -17.31 -10.67
N ASN A 25 -13.58 -17.77 -11.70
CA ASN A 25 -13.72 -17.29 -13.08
C ASN A 25 -14.45 -18.30 -13.98
N GLY A 26 -14.79 -19.47 -13.44
CA GLY A 26 -15.47 -20.54 -14.14
C GLY A 26 -16.89 -20.12 -14.51
N LYS A 27 -17.32 -20.54 -15.71
CA LYS A 27 -18.65 -20.20 -16.23
C LYS A 27 -19.76 -20.64 -15.26
N GLU A 28 -19.64 -21.82 -14.66
CA GLU A 28 -20.65 -22.36 -13.74
C GLU A 28 -20.78 -21.51 -12.46
N ALA A 29 -19.64 -21.16 -11.85
CA ALA A 29 -19.56 -20.26 -10.69
C ALA A 29 -20.22 -18.90 -11.01
N LEU A 30 -19.83 -18.27 -12.12
CA LEU A 30 -20.38 -16.98 -12.53
C LEU A 30 -21.88 -17.05 -12.83
N ASP A 31 -22.34 -18.08 -13.55
CA ASP A 31 -23.77 -18.27 -13.82
C ASP A 31 -24.57 -18.41 -12.52
N TRP A 32 -24.03 -19.12 -11.52
CA TRP A 32 -24.67 -19.22 -10.21
C TRP A 32 -24.70 -17.89 -9.48
N VAL A 33 -23.59 -17.14 -9.45
CA VAL A 33 -23.53 -15.80 -8.85
C VAL A 33 -24.56 -14.88 -9.50
N HIS A 34 -24.67 -14.89 -10.83
CA HIS A 34 -25.67 -14.09 -11.52
C HIS A 34 -27.11 -14.47 -11.13
N ARG A 35 -27.41 -15.76 -10.96
CA ARG A 35 -28.72 -16.21 -10.47
C ARG A 35 -28.99 -15.74 -9.05
N GLN A 36 -28.03 -15.89 -8.13
CA GLN A 36 -28.19 -15.43 -6.75
C GLN A 36 -28.35 -13.90 -6.68
N ASN A 37 -27.54 -13.15 -7.42
CA ASN A 37 -27.64 -11.70 -7.50
C ASN A 37 -29.02 -11.27 -8.00
N ALA A 38 -29.56 -11.91 -9.03
CA ALA A 38 -30.89 -11.58 -9.54
C ALA A 38 -31.99 -11.81 -8.48
N LEU A 39 -31.92 -12.91 -7.72
CA LEU A 39 -32.85 -13.18 -6.62
C LEU A 39 -32.76 -12.11 -5.52
N THR A 40 -31.54 -11.79 -5.08
CA THR A 40 -31.31 -10.80 -4.02
C THR A 40 -31.71 -9.39 -4.45
N VAL A 41 -31.37 -8.98 -5.68
CA VAL A 41 -31.76 -7.66 -6.20
C VAL A 41 -33.28 -7.55 -6.29
N ALA A 42 -33.98 -8.58 -6.77
CA ALA A 42 -35.43 -8.58 -6.85
C ALA A 42 -36.09 -8.49 -5.45
N GLU A 43 -35.58 -9.22 -4.47
CA GLU A 43 -36.07 -9.16 -3.08
C GLU A 43 -35.88 -7.76 -2.50
N LEU A 44 -34.66 -7.20 -2.59
CA LEU A 44 -34.35 -5.89 -2.03
C LEU A 44 -35.12 -4.76 -2.72
N GLN A 45 -35.22 -4.78 -4.05
CA GLN A 45 -35.97 -3.77 -4.81
C GLN A 45 -37.49 -3.93 -4.69
N GLY A 46 -37.96 -5.11 -4.27
CA GLY A 46 -39.36 -5.36 -3.95
C GLY A 46 -39.82 -4.75 -2.63
N ASP A 47 -38.90 -4.39 -1.73
CA ASP A 47 -39.23 -3.71 -0.47
C ASP A 47 -39.76 -2.28 -0.77
N PRO A 48 -40.97 -1.91 -0.30
CA PRO A 48 -41.51 -0.56 -0.49
C PRO A 48 -40.61 0.58 0.02
N ALA A 49 -39.71 0.32 0.97
CA ALA A 49 -38.76 1.29 1.49
C ALA A 49 -37.50 1.45 0.64
N TYR A 50 -37.26 0.56 -0.33
CA TYR A 50 -36.03 0.54 -1.13
C TYR A 50 -35.80 1.87 -1.84
N GLN A 51 -36.79 2.36 -2.59
CA GLN A 51 -36.63 3.54 -3.44
C GLN A 51 -36.23 4.78 -2.63
N ALA A 52 -36.93 5.03 -1.52
CA ALA A 52 -36.63 6.17 -0.64
C ALA A 52 -35.23 6.06 0.01
N THR A 53 -34.82 4.84 0.38
CA THR A 53 -33.50 4.59 0.96
C THR A 53 -32.40 4.74 -0.08
N PHE A 54 -32.62 4.23 -1.29
CA PHE A 54 -31.70 4.37 -2.42
C PHE A 54 -31.51 5.83 -2.81
N GLU A 55 -32.60 6.60 -2.94
CA GLU A 55 -32.54 8.03 -3.25
C GLU A 55 -31.79 8.81 -2.16
N THR A 56 -32.06 8.52 -0.89
CA THR A 56 -31.35 9.15 0.25
C THR A 56 -29.85 8.82 0.19
N ALA A 57 -29.50 7.55 -0.01
CA ALA A 57 -28.10 7.14 -0.12
C ALA A 57 -27.42 7.79 -1.33
N LEU A 58 -28.08 7.82 -2.49
CA LEU A 58 -27.56 8.44 -3.71
C LEU A 58 -27.32 9.94 -3.50
N ASP A 59 -28.28 10.66 -2.92
CA ASP A 59 -28.14 12.09 -2.67
C ASP A 59 -27.00 12.39 -1.69
N LEU A 60 -26.83 11.61 -0.62
CA LEU A 60 -25.71 11.76 0.31
C LEU A 60 -24.35 11.45 -0.33
N MET A 61 -24.27 10.33 -1.07
CA MET A 61 -23.02 9.88 -1.70
C MET A 61 -22.57 10.77 -2.86
N THR A 62 -23.48 11.57 -3.42
CA THR A 62 -23.22 12.46 -4.56
C THR A 62 -23.45 13.94 -4.22
N ALA A 63 -23.51 14.27 -2.94
CA ALA A 63 -23.71 15.62 -2.45
C ALA A 63 -22.56 16.55 -2.87
N GLU A 64 -22.88 17.72 -3.40
CA GLU A 64 -21.90 18.69 -3.89
C GLU A 64 -21.20 19.45 -2.75
N ASP A 65 -21.78 19.45 -1.55
CA ASP A 65 -21.25 20.07 -0.34
C ASP A 65 -20.37 19.13 0.50
N ASN A 66 -20.04 17.95 -0.03
CA ASN A 66 -19.07 17.05 0.57
C ASN A 66 -17.71 17.74 0.77
N MET A 67 -17.12 17.59 1.96
CA MET A 67 -15.84 18.21 2.30
C MET A 67 -14.71 17.59 1.46
N PRO A 68 -13.98 18.37 0.62
CA PRO A 68 -12.93 17.84 -0.24
C PRO A 68 -11.66 17.61 0.57
N VAL A 69 -11.60 16.52 1.34
CA VAL A 69 -10.41 16.15 2.11
C VAL A 69 -9.28 15.81 1.14
N GLY A 70 -8.08 16.32 1.42
CA GLY A 70 -6.93 16.14 0.55
C GLY A 70 -5.61 16.12 1.29
N ALA A 71 -4.55 15.72 0.57
CA ALA A 71 -3.19 15.68 1.09
C ALA A 71 -2.40 16.90 0.59
N ALA A 72 -1.79 17.64 1.52
CA ALA A 72 -0.91 18.76 1.19
C ALA A 72 0.46 18.24 0.74
N LEU A 73 0.92 18.69 -0.42
CA LEU A 73 2.22 18.34 -0.97
C LEU A 73 2.72 19.45 -1.91
N ALA A 74 3.97 19.89 -1.71
CA ALA A 74 4.66 20.84 -2.59
C ALA A 74 3.83 22.10 -2.95
N GLY A 75 3.15 22.71 -1.97
CA GLY A 75 2.36 23.92 -2.16
C GLY A 75 0.93 23.73 -2.68
N TYR A 76 0.52 22.49 -2.95
CA TYR A 76 -0.82 22.13 -3.40
C TYR A 76 -1.53 21.20 -2.39
N VAL A 77 -2.85 21.16 -2.45
CA VAL A 77 -3.68 20.11 -1.85
C VAL A 77 -4.21 19.24 -2.98
N TYR A 78 -3.95 17.93 -2.90
CA TYR A 78 -4.44 16.93 -3.85
C TYR A 78 -5.67 16.23 -3.29
N ASN A 79 -6.69 16.06 -4.12
CA ASN A 79 -7.97 15.46 -3.75
C ASN A 79 -8.42 14.51 -4.87
N PHE A 80 -9.12 13.44 -4.47
CA PHE A 80 -9.89 12.60 -5.37
C PHE A 80 -11.37 12.89 -5.12
N TRP A 81 -12.12 13.14 -6.19
CA TRP A 81 -13.50 13.63 -6.10
C TRP A 81 -14.43 12.80 -6.97
N GLN A 82 -15.58 12.43 -6.41
CA GLN A 82 -16.66 11.75 -7.14
C GLN A 82 -17.96 12.50 -6.89
N ASP A 83 -18.79 12.60 -7.92
CA ASP A 83 -20.11 13.24 -7.85
C ASP A 83 -21.06 12.63 -8.89
N LYS A 84 -22.25 13.23 -9.08
CA LYS A 84 -23.28 12.77 -10.02
C LYS A 84 -22.80 12.68 -11.47
N THR A 85 -21.79 13.47 -11.86
CA THR A 85 -21.27 13.56 -13.23
C THR A 85 -19.89 12.92 -13.41
N ASN A 86 -19.13 12.75 -12.33
CA ASN A 86 -17.80 12.15 -12.31
C ASN A 86 -17.83 10.88 -11.45
N ALA A 87 -18.47 9.83 -11.97
CA ALA A 87 -18.72 8.61 -11.20
C ALA A 87 -17.45 7.79 -10.98
N LEU A 88 -16.53 7.76 -11.94
CA LEU A 88 -15.20 7.15 -11.79
C LEU A 88 -14.19 8.13 -11.19
N GLY A 89 -14.49 9.43 -11.23
CA GLY A 89 -13.90 10.44 -10.36
C GLY A 89 -12.81 11.27 -11.01
N LEU A 90 -12.45 12.35 -10.31
CA LEU A 90 -11.44 13.32 -10.70
C LEU A 90 -10.28 13.26 -9.72
N TRP A 91 -9.07 13.01 -10.22
CA TRP A 91 -7.87 13.37 -9.47
C TRP A 91 -7.53 14.83 -9.78
N ARG A 92 -7.56 15.68 -8.76
CA ARG A 92 -7.45 17.13 -8.89
C ARG A 92 -6.55 17.72 -7.82
N ARG A 93 -6.08 18.96 -8.03
CA ARG A 93 -5.32 19.72 -7.04
C ARG A 93 -5.74 21.17 -6.97
N THR A 94 -5.39 21.86 -5.90
CA THR A 94 -5.56 23.31 -5.78
C THR A 94 -4.40 23.88 -4.96
N PRO A 95 -3.95 25.14 -5.19
CA PRO A 95 -2.96 25.77 -4.32
C PRO A 95 -3.43 25.78 -2.86
N VAL A 96 -2.52 25.59 -1.90
CA VAL A 96 -2.87 25.59 -0.46
C VAL A 96 -3.59 26.87 -0.03
N ALA A 97 -3.27 28.02 -0.63
CA ALA A 97 -3.96 29.28 -0.36
C ALA A 97 -5.44 29.24 -0.81
N SER A 98 -5.71 28.65 -1.98
CA SER A 98 -7.07 28.52 -2.53
C SER A 98 -7.90 27.50 -1.74
N TYR A 99 -7.28 26.39 -1.31
CA TYR A 99 -7.92 25.39 -0.44
C TYR A 99 -8.51 25.95 0.86
N LYS A 100 -7.93 27.04 1.39
CA LYS A 100 -8.37 27.67 2.64
C LYS A 100 -9.55 28.63 2.45
N THR A 101 -10.05 28.79 1.23
CA THR A 101 -11.22 29.61 0.93
C THR A 101 -12.50 28.77 0.93
N GLU A 102 -13.67 29.43 0.95
CA GLU A 102 -14.96 28.73 0.85
C GLU A 102 -15.16 28.02 -0.49
N LYS A 103 -14.46 28.45 -1.55
CA LYS A 103 -14.59 27.91 -2.91
C LYS A 103 -13.21 27.70 -3.53
N PRO A 104 -12.51 26.62 -3.17
CA PRO A 104 -11.21 26.31 -3.76
C PRO A 104 -11.30 26.15 -5.28
N GLU A 105 -10.30 26.71 -5.96
CA GLU A 105 -10.16 26.60 -7.42
C GLU A 105 -9.40 25.32 -7.75
N TRP A 106 -10.14 24.29 -8.17
CA TRP A 106 -9.57 22.99 -8.48
C TRP A 106 -9.09 22.89 -9.93
N GLU A 107 -7.89 22.36 -10.09
CA GLU A 107 -7.28 21.95 -11.34
C GLU A 107 -7.39 20.43 -11.48
N THR A 108 -8.17 19.95 -12.45
CA THR A 108 -8.23 18.53 -12.78
C THR A 108 -6.92 18.06 -13.40
N ILE A 109 -6.35 17.00 -12.85
CA ILE A 109 -5.13 16.32 -13.33
C ILE A 109 -5.54 15.16 -14.24
N ILE A 110 -6.46 14.30 -13.77
CA ILE A 110 -7.05 13.20 -14.53
C ILE A 110 -8.54 13.14 -14.27
N ASP A 111 -9.31 12.99 -15.35
CA ASP A 111 -10.71 12.61 -15.34
C ASP A 111 -10.82 11.12 -15.71
N PHE A 112 -11.20 10.29 -14.74
CA PHE A 112 -11.25 8.83 -14.93
C PHE A 112 -12.46 8.39 -15.73
N ASP A 113 -13.54 9.18 -15.78
CA ASP A 113 -14.69 8.92 -16.64
C ASP A 113 -14.29 9.08 -18.13
N GLN A 114 -13.58 10.16 -18.46
CA GLN A 114 -13.04 10.38 -19.81
C GLN A 114 -11.97 9.35 -20.19
N LEU A 115 -11.03 9.06 -19.29
CA LEU A 115 -9.99 8.05 -19.54
C LEU A 115 -10.61 6.68 -19.80
N SER A 116 -11.59 6.29 -18.98
CA SER A 116 -12.27 5.00 -19.11
C SER A 116 -13.09 4.91 -20.39
N ALA A 117 -13.79 5.98 -20.77
CA ALA A 117 -14.52 6.03 -22.04
C ALA A 117 -13.59 5.90 -23.25
N LYS A 118 -12.40 6.53 -23.19
CA LYS A 118 -11.39 6.46 -24.27
C LYS A 118 -10.78 5.06 -24.40
N GLU A 119 -10.50 4.38 -23.29
CA GLU A 119 -9.80 3.10 -23.27
C GLU A 119 -10.72 1.87 -23.24
N GLY A 120 -12.02 2.06 -22.98
CA GLY A 120 -12.98 0.96 -22.87
C GLY A 120 -12.81 0.11 -21.60
N ILE A 121 -12.12 0.64 -20.58
CA ILE A 121 -11.85 -0.03 -19.30
C ILE A 121 -12.32 0.90 -18.20
N LYS A 122 -13.10 0.39 -17.23
CA LYS A 122 -13.54 1.18 -16.07
C LYS A 122 -12.40 1.30 -15.05
N TRP A 123 -11.57 2.31 -15.20
CA TRP A 123 -10.44 2.53 -14.31
C TRP A 123 -10.88 3.06 -12.95
N VAL A 124 -10.45 2.39 -11.89
CA VAL A 124 -10.55 2.84 -10.51
C VAL A 124 -9.18 3.37 -10.07
N PHE A 125 -9.15 4.61 -9.59
CA PHE A 125 -7.91 5.23 -9.12
C PHE A 125 -7.38 4.55 -7.86
N GLY A 126 -6.18 3.97 -7.96
CA GLY A 126 -5.47 3.29 -6.86
C GLY A 126 -4.43 4.16 -6.15
N GLY A 127 -4.28 5.42 -6.55
CA GLY A 127 -3.32 6.36 -5.99
C GLY A 127 -2.16 6.71 -6.93
N ALA A 128 -1.31 7.62 -6.45
CA ALA A 128 -0.16 8.13 -7.20
C ALA A 128 1.09 8.15 -6.30
N SER A 129 2.09 7.35 -6.63
CA SER A 129 3.41 7.39 -5.96
C SER A 129 4.28 8.45 -6.62
N ARG A 130 4.46 9.60 -5.96
CA ARG A 130 5.13 10.78 -6.53
C ARG A 130 6.62 10.76 -6.23
N LEU A 131 7.43 11.11 -7.23
CA LEU A 131 8.89 11.15 -7.14
C LEU A 131 9.35 12.42 -6.42
N TYR A 132 9.98 12.28 -5.26
CA TYR A 132 10.69 13.35 -4.57
C TYR A 132 11.90 13.84 -5.40
N PRO A 133 12.30 15.14 -5.35
CA PRO A 133 11.72 16.23 -4.56
C PRO A 133 10.64 17.04 -5.26
N ASP A 134 10.56 16.98 -6.59
CA ASP A 134 9.68 17.89 -7.35
C ASP A 134 8.22 17.42 -7.37
N PHE A 135 7.98 16.13 -7.10
CA PHE A 135 6.67 15.48 -7.06
C PHE A 135 5.84 15.58 -8.35
N ASN A 136 6.44 15.98 -9.47
CA ASN A 136 5.77 16.10 -10.77
C ASN A 136 5.61 14.77 -11.51
N ARG A 137 6.56 13.84 -11.34
CA ARG A 137 6.46 12.48 -11.89
C ARG A 137 5.77 11.58 -10.87
N CYS A 138 4.86 10.72 -11.32
CA CYS A 138 4.29 9.71 -10.45
C CYS A 138 4.07 8.37 -11.15
N LEU A 139 4.17 7.28 -10.37
CA LEU A 139 3.65 5.97 -10.74
C LEU A 139 2.16 5.96 -10.36
N LEU A 140 1.30 6.07 -11.37
CA LEU A 140 -0.16 6.09 -11.24
C LEU A 140 -0.68 4.65 -11.22
N TYR A 141 -1.47 4.32 -10.20
CA TYR A 141 -2.10 3.01 -10.04
C TYR A 141 -3.56 3.09 -10.48
N MET A 142 -3.97 2.16 -11.33
CA MET A 142 -5.35 2.09 -11.83
C MET A 142 -5.80 0.63 -11.87
N SER A 143 -6.87 0.31 -11.15
CA SER A 143 -7.47 -1.02 -11.18
C SER A 143 -8.54 -1.09 -12.27
N PRO A 144 -8.56 -2.14 -13.12
CA PRO A 144 -9.56 -2.28 -14.18
C PRO A 144 -10.93 -2.79 -13.68
N ASP A 145 -10.98 -3.30 -12.45
CA ASP A 145 -12.15 -3.99 -11.87
C ASP A 145 -12.44 -3.61 -10.41
N GLY A 146 -11.63 -2.72 -9.82
CA GLY A 146 -11.74 -2.32 -8.41
C GLY A 146 -11.15 -3.33 -7.42
N GLY A 147 -10.53 -4.41 -7.89
CA GLY A 147 -9.82 -5.38 -7.06
C GLY A 147 -8.39 -4.95 -6.72
N ASP A 148 -7.69 -5.82 -5.97
CA ASP A 148 -6.31 -5.58 -5.51
C ASP A 148 -5.26 -5.46 -6.64
N ALA A 149 -5.61 -5.86 -7.87
CA ALA A 149 -4.71 -5.78 -9.00
C ALA A 149 -4.79 -4.40 -9.66
N SER A 150 -3.65 -3.76 -9.89
CA SER A 150 -3.57 -2.45 -10.53
C SER A 150 -2.57 -2.44 -11.67
N GLU A 151 -2.96 -1.83 -12.80
CA GLU A 151 -2.00 -1.38 -13.80
C GLU A 151 -1.24 -0.18 -13.23
N MET A 152 0.07 -0.12 -13.49
CA MET A 152 0.89 1.02 -13.11
C MET A 152 1.38 1.72 -14.37
N ARG A 153 1.21 3.05 -14.43
CA ARG A 153 1.72 3.89 -15.53
C ARG A 153 2.43 5.12 -14.99
N GLU A 154 3.55 5.48 -15.60
CA GLU A 154 4.23 6.74 -15.32
C GLU A 154 3.41 7.90 -15.89
N PHE A 155 3.21 8.92 -15.06
CA PHE A 155 2.41 10.09 -15.37
C PHE A 155 3.15 11.37 -14.97
N ASP A 156 2.99 12.41 -15.78
CA ASP A 156 3.49 13.76 -15.54
C ASP A 156 2.34 14.67 -15.10
N ILE A 157 2.39 15.17 -13.87
CA ILE A 157 1.38 16.07 -13.32
C ILE A 157 1.43 17.44 -13.99
N ALA A 158 2.62 17.92 -14.39
CA ALA A 158 2.79 19.24 -14.98
C ALA A 158 2.20 19.29 -16.40
N THR A 159 2.44 18.25 -17.21
CA THR A 159 1.85 18.15 -18.56
C THR A 159 0.48 17.46 -18.59
N ARG A 160 0.05 16.89 -17.46
CA ARG A 160 -1.21 16.14 -17.28
C ARG A 160 -1.36 15.01 -18.30
N SER A 161 -0.28 14.27 -18.52
CA SER A 161 -0.24 13.20 -19.50
C SER A 161 0.56 12.00 -19.01
N PHE A 162 0.20 10.82 -19.51
CA PHE A 162 1.08 9.66 -19.41
C PHE A 162 2.41 9.96 -20.12
N VAL A 163 3.49 9.47 -19.54
CA VAL A 163 4.83 9.64 -20.11
C VAL A 163 5.01 8.67 -21.27
N GLU A 164 5.32 9.19 -22.45
CA GLU A 164 5.67 8.37 -23.61
C GLU A 164 6.93 7.55 -23.30
N ASP A 165 6.90 6.25 -23.62
CA ASP A 165 7.94 5.28 -23.25
C ASP A 165 8.33 5.27 -21.75
N GLY A 166 7.41 5.75 -20.89
CA GLY A 166 7.57 5.73 -19.44
C GLY A 166 7.39 4.34 -18.83
N PHE A 167 7.58 4.25 -17.52
CA PHE A 167 7.34 3.01 -16.80
C PHE A 167 5.88 2.58 -16.91
N ARG A 168 5.63 1.39 -17.46
CA ARG A 168 4.30 0.77 -17.54
C ARG A 168 4.35 -0.72 -17.15
N ALA A 169 3.51 -1.12 -16.20
CA ALA A 169 3.38 -2.51 -15.78
C ALA A 169 1.91 -2.97 -15.85
N PRO A 170 1.65 -4.21 -16.29
CA PRO A 170 0.29 -4.73 -16.40
C PRO A 170 -0.36 -4.92 -15.03
N ALA A 171 -1.70 -5.04 -15.03
CA ALA A 171 -2.47 -5.25 -13.82
C ALA A 171 -2.01 -6.48 -13.04
N SER A 172 -1.58 -6.26 -11.79
CA SER A 172 -1.13 -7.31 -10.88
C SER A 172 -1.19 -6.82 -9.44
N LYS A 173 -1.00 -7.72 -8.46
CA LYS A 173 -0.83 -7.36 -7.04
C LYS A 173 0.59 -6.86 -6.72
N SER A 174 1.31 -6.35 -7.73
CA SER A 174 2.68 -5.85 -7.57
C SER A 174 2.68 -4.46 -6.93
N GLY A 175 3.75 -4.15 -6.22
CA GLY A 175 4.01 -2.80 -5.69
C GLY A 175 5.16 -2.13 -6.44
N PHE A 176 5.11 -0.80 -6.58
CA PHE A 176 6.14 0.00 -7.24
C PHE A 176 6.48 1.25 -6.43
N SER A 177 7.77 1.46 -6.20
CA SER A 177 8.28 2.65 -5.51
C SER A 177 9.40 3.26 -6.33
N TRP A 178 9.49 4.58 -6.35
CA TRP A 178 10.64 5.25 -6.98
C TRP A 178 11.90 4.99 -6.18
N LEU A 179 12.99 4.62 -6.87
CA LEU A 179 14.34 4.79 -6.31
C LEU A 179 14.87 6.18 -6.68
N ASP A 180 14.73 6.55 -7.95
CA ASP A 180 15.11 7.82 -8.56
C ASP A 180 14.41 8.00 -9.92
N THR A 181 14.71 9.06 -10.66
CA THR A 181 14.08 9.40 -11.95
C THR A 181 14.21 8.28 -13.00
N ASP A 182 15.22 7.42 -12.92
CA ASP A 182 15.51 6.41 -13.93
C ASP A 182 15.34 4.98 -13.41
N THR A 183 14.91 4.80 -12.15
CA THR A 183 14.84 3.49 -11.52
C THR A 183 13.61 3.35 -10.62
N VAL A 184 12.87 2.26 -10.83
CA VAL A 184 11.73 1.83 -10.00
C VAL A 184 12.10 0.56 -9.23
N ILE A 185 11.80 0.56 -7.94
CA ILE A 185 11.78 -0.63 -7.07
C ILE A 185 10.45 -1.35 -7.32
N VAL A 186 10.53 -2.59 -7.80
CA VAL A 186 9.36 -3.42 -8.13
C VAL A 186 9.24 -4.55 -7.13
N SER A 187 8.18 -4.55 -6.33
CA SER A 187 7.75 -5.72 -5.56
C SER A 187 6.88 -6.58 -6.47
N ALA A 188 7.49 -7.56 -7.14
CA ALA A 188 6.91 -8.25 -8.29
C ALA A 188 5.94 -9.36 -7.88
N ALA A 189 4.76 -9.40 -8.51
CA ALA A 189 3.77 -10.46 -8.41
C ALA A 189 3.12 -10.75 -9.78
N PHE A 190 3.93 -10.82 -10.84
CA PHE A 190 3.44 -11.10 -12.19
C PHE A 190 3.31 -12.60 -12.44
N GLN A 191 4.41 -13.33 -12.25
CA GLN A 191 4.51 -14.76 -12.48
C GLN A 191 4.37 -15.56 -11.17
N GLU A 192 4.18 -16.88 -11.26
CA GLU A 192 3.94 -17.73 -10.10
C GLU A 192 5.17 -17.88 -9.20
N GLU A 193 6.36 -17.89 -9.80
CA GLU A 193 7.65 -17.88 -9.13
C GLU A 193 7.93 -16.59 -8.35
N ASP A 194 7.33 -15.48 -8.79
CA ASP A 194 7.41 -14.18 -8.14
C ASP A 194 6.39 -14.06 -6.98
N LYS A 195 5.52 -15.05 -6.76
CA LYS A 195 4.45 -14.99 -5.74
C LYS A 195 4.73 -15.86 -4.52
N THR A 196 4.20 -15.42 -3.38
CA THR A 196 4.01 -16.25 -2.20
C THR A 196 2.78 -17.15 -2.37
N GLN A 197 2.57 -18.11 -1.46
CA GLN A 197 1.35 -18.93 -1.44
C GLN A 197 0.08 -18.09 -1.24
N SER A 198 0.20 -16.88 -0.70
CA SER A 198 -0.91 -15.92 -0.57
C SER A 198 -1.13 -15.06 -1.82
N GLY A 199 -0.36 -15.27 -2.89
CA GLY A 199 -0.48 -14.54 -4.15
C GLY A 199 0.11 -13.13 -4.15
N TYR A 200 0.89 -12.77 -3.13
CA TYR A 200 1.57 -11.48 -2.99
C TYR A 200 3.03 -11.53 -3.45
N PRO A 201 3.70 -10.39 -3.64
CA PRO A 201 5.09 -10.36 -4.08
C PRO A 201 6.03 -11.15 -3.18
N ARG A 202 6.93 -11.91 -3.80
CA ARG A 202 8.02 -12.67 -3.15
C ARG A 202 9.41 -12.13 -3.50
N VAL A 203 9.53 -11.39 -4.60
CA VAL A 203 10.80 -10.86 -5.12
C VAL A 203 10.71 -9.34 -5.27
N ILE A 204 11.77 -8.64 -4.85
CA ILE A 204 11.96 -7.22 -5.13
C ILE A 204 13.02 -7.08 -6.22
N LYS A 205 12.72 -6.30 -7.25
CA LYS A 205 13.56 -6.05 -8.43
C LYS A 205 13.84 -4.55 -8.59
N LEU A 206 14.93 -4.21 -9.27
CA LEU A 206 15.20 -2.86 -9.77
C LEU A 206 14.94 -2.83 -11.27
N TRP A 207 14.00 -1.99 -11.68
CA TRP A 207 13.65 -1.77 -13.08
C TRP A 207 14.18 -0.41 -13.54
N ARG A 208 14.99 -0.41 -14.60
CA ARG A 208 15.59 0.80 -15.15
C ARG A 208 14.81 1.33 -16.34
N ARG A 209 14.80 2.65 -16.49
CA ARG A 209 14.19 3.33 -17.63
C ARG A 209 14.80 2.83 -18.94
N GLY A 210 13.94 2.65 -19.95
CA GLY A 210 14.35 2.17 -21.28
C GLY A 210 14.64 0.67 -21.36
N THR A 211 14.52 -0.09 -20.27
CA THR A 211 14.61 -1.56 -20.30
C THR A 211 13.22 -2.18 -20.19
N LYS A 212 13.06 -3.45 -20.61
CA LYS A 212 11.83 -4.19 -20.37
C LYS A 212 11.70 -4.49 -18.88
N LEU A 213 10.45 -4.60 -18.40
CA LEU A 213 10.15 -4.99 -17.03
C LEU A 213 10.70 -6.39 -16.70
N ASP A 214 10.66 -7.32 -17.66
CA ASP A 214 11.18 -8.68 -17.50
C ASP A 214 12.71 -8.72 -17.30
N ASP A 215 13.42 -7.66 -17.71
CA ASP A 215 14.87 -7.52 -17.54
C ASP A 215 15.23 -6.90 -16.16
N ALA A 216 14.23 -6.62 -15.30
CA ALA A 216 14.46 -6.02 -13.99
C ALA A 216 15.31 -6.93 -13.09
N THR A 217 16.30 -6.34 -12.41
CA THR A 217 17.30 -7.09 -11.65
C THR A 217 16.81 -7.42 -10.24
N PRO A 218 16.75 -8.69 -9.82
CA PRO A 218 16.35 -9.05 -8.46
C PRO A 218 17.38 -8.56 -7.44
N ILE A 219 16.90 -7.97 -6.34
CA ILE A 219 17.74 -7.45 -5.26
C ILE A 219 17.40 -8.05 -3.90
N PHE A 220 16.24 -8.68 -3.75
CA PHE A 220 15.77 -9.22 -2.49
C PHE A 220 14.69 -10.27 -2.70
N GLU A 221 14.66 -11.30 -1.86
CA GLU A 221 13.77 -12.44 -2.01
C GLU A 221 13.28 -12.97 -0.65
N GLY A 222 11.99 -13.29 -0.60
CA GLY A 222 11.32 -13.98 0.49
C GLY A 222 11.07 -15.47 0.20
N GLU A 223 10.60 -16.18 1.22
CA GLU A 223 10.18 -17.57 1.09
C GLU A 223 8.73 -17.65 0.60
N LYS A 224 8.33 -18.79 0.01
CA LYS A 224 6.96 -18.96 -0.50
C LYS A 224 5.90 -18.93 0.61
N GLN A 225 6.29 -19.27 1.84
CA GLN A 225 5.45 -19.34 3.02
C GLN A 225 5.27 -17.97 3.70
N HIS A 226 6.12 -16.99 3.38
CA HIS A 226 5.93 -15.63 3.86
C HIS A 226 4.65 -15.05 3.26
N LEU A 227 4.08 -14.05 3.93
CA LEU A 227 2.93 -13.34 3.39
C LEU A 227 3.33 -12.54 2.14
N ALA A 228 4.35 -11.69 2.24
CA ALA A 228 4.82 -10.84 1.14
C ALA A 228 6.24 -10.30 1.37
N VAL A 229 6.84 -9.73 0.33
CA VAL A 229 7.98 -8.80 0.43
C VAL A 229 7.59 -7.46 -0.20
N GLY A 230 8.21 -6.39 0.29
CA GLY A 230 7.98 -5.05 -0.23
C GLY A 230 9.18 -4.15 0.02
N GLY A 231 9.26 -3.04 -0.72
CA GLY A 231 10.34 -2.09 -0.49
C GLY A 231 10.08 -0.73 -1.12
N GLY A 232 10.79 0.26 -0.63
CA GLY A 232 10.65 1.63 -1.07
C GLY A 232 11.75 2.51 -0.53
N VAL A 233 11.61 3.80 -0.80
CA VAL A 233 12.52 4.83 -0.33
C VAL A 233 11.85 5.65 0.76
N GLU A 234 12.55 5.81 1.88
CA GLU A 234 12.20 6.73 2.95
C GLU A 234 13.21 7.88 2.98
N TYR A 235 12.72 9.12 3.12
CA TYR A 235 13.55 10.32 3.20
C TYR A 235 13.56 10.90 4.61
N ASP A 236 14.75 11.12 5.17
CA ASP A 236 14.95 11.84 6.44
C ASP A 236 15.75 13.12 6.18
N GLY A 237 15.03 14.24 6.06
CA GLY A 237 15.58 15.45 5.42
C GLY A 237 16.04 15.11 4.00
N ASP A 238 17.32 15.37 3.71
CA ASP A 238 17.94 15.06 2.42
C ASP A 238 18.52 13.64 2.35
N LYS A 239 18.53 12.90 3.46
CA LYS A 239 19.03 11.52 3.49
C LYS A 239 18.01 10.57 2.89
N ARG A 240 18.48 9.70 1.99
CA ARG A 240 17.68 8.68 1.31
C ARG A 240 18.01 7.30 1.86
N HIS A 241 17.01 6.61 2.40
CA HIS A 241 17.13 5.22 2.87
C HIS A 241 16.28 4.29 2.01
N VAL A 242 16.90 3.24 1.46
CA VAL A 242 16.17 2.18 0.75
C VAL A 242 15.81 1.09 1.76
N LEU A 243 14.53 1.03 2.13
CA LEU A 243 14.01 0.07 3.09
C LEU A 243 13.31 -1.08 2.36
N LEU A 244 13.64 -2.30 2.77
CA LEU A 244 13.04 -3.53 2.26
C LEU A 244 12.42 -4.30 3.44
N GLY A 245 11.36 -5.06 3.18
CA GLY A 245 10.61 -5.77 4.21
C GLY A 245 10.25 -7.18 3.77
N LYS A 246 10.24 -8.10 4.73
CA LYS A 246 9.58 -9.40 4.64
C LYS A 246 8.44 -9.41 5.64
N THR A 247 7.21 -9.56 5.19
CA THR A 247 6.09 -9.87 6.07
C THR A 247 6.02 -11.38 6.18
N LEU A 248 6.42 -11.93 7.34
CA LEU A 248 6.50 -13.37 7.55
C LEU A 248 5.10 -13.97 7.72
N ALA A 249 4.31 -13.32 8.57
CA ALA A 249 2.90 -13.62 8.82
C ALA A 249 2.18 -12.32 9.20
N PHE A 250 0.90 -12.41 9.62
CA PHE A 250 0.05 -11.25 9.82
C PHE A 250 0.59 -10.20 10.84
N PHE A 251 1.33 -10.65 11.84
CA PHE A 251 1.86 -9.78 12.91
C PHE A 251 3.39 -9.74 13.00
N THR A 252 4.09 -10.46 12.11
CA THR A 252 5.54 -10.62 12.18
C THR A 252 6.20 -10.22 10.86
N SER A 253 7.28 -9.44 10.97
CA SER A 253 8.02 -8.92 9.83
C SER A 253 9.50 -8.72 10.14
N HIS A 254 10.32 -8.71 9.10
CA HIS A 254 11.72 -8.29 9.18
C HIS A 254 11.91 -7.07 8.28
N SER A 255 12.53 -6.02 8.82
CA SER A 255 12.95 -4.84 8.05
C SER A 255 14.44 -4.88 7.73
N PHE A 256 14.81 -4.36 6.57
CA PHE A 256 16.18 -4.35 6.05
C PHE A 256 16.49 -2.99 5.47
N LEU A 257 17.73 -2.53 5.68
CA LEU A 257 18.29 -1.41 4.97
C LEU A 257 19.16 -1.93 3.82
N ARG A 258 18.92 -1.44 2.61
CA ARG A 258 19.81 -1.68 1.47
C ARG A 258 20.90 -0.61 1.43
N LEU A 259 22.15 -1.04 1.61
CA LEU A 259 23.32 -0.19 1.60
C LEU A 259 23.75 0.17 0.16
N ALA A 260 24.56 1.22 0.03
CA ALA A 260 25.13 1.61 -1.26
C ALA A 260 25.99 0.51 -1.91
N SER A 261 26.56 -0.39 -1.11
CA SER A 261 27.27 -1.60 -1.59
C SER A 261 26.36 -2.62 -2.28
N GLY A 262 25.04 -2.50 -2.12
CA GLY A 262 24.04 -3.48 -2.56
C GLY A 262 23.73 -4.57 -1.53
N GLU A 263 24.41 -4.57 -0.38
CA GLU A 263 24.09 -5.44 0.76
C GLU A 263 22.72 -5.07 1.36
N ASN A 264 21.92 -6.06 1.72
CA ASN A 264 20.67 -5.87 2.46
C ASN A 264 20.90 -6.28 3.92
N ARG A 265 21.01 -5.31 4.81
CA ARG A 265 21.29 -5.52 6.23
C ARG A 265 19.99 -5.55 7.03
N ARG A 266 19.73 -6.63 7.77
CA ARG A 266 18.55 -6.74 8.64
C ARG A 266 18.66 -5.76 9.80
N ILE A 267 17.62 -4.96 10.02
CA ILE A 267 17.50 -4.10 11.20
C ILE A 267 17.16 -5.02 12.40
N PRO A 268 17.96 -5.04 13.47
CA PRO A 268 17.80 -6.01 14.56
C PRO A 268 16.73 -5.58 15.58
N LEU A 269 15.51 -5.36 15.08
CA LEU A 269 14.29 -5.20 15.88
C LEU A 269 13.55 -6.56 16.02
N PRO A 270 12.69 -6.73 17.03
CA PRO A 270 11.87 -7.92 17.17
C PRO A 270 10.89 -8.07 15.99
N ASP A 271 10.48 -9.30 15.70
CA ASP A 271 9.65 -9.60 14.53
C ASP A 271 8.28 -8.92 14.59
N ASP A 272 7.78 -8.62 15.79
CA ASP A 272 6.50 -7.95 16.02
C ASP A 272 6.64 -6.45 16.35
N ALA A 273 7.76 -5.82 15.93
CA ALA A 273 7.91 -4.38 15.96
C ALA A 273 6.81 -3.68 15.13
N THR A 274 6.35 -2.54 15.63
CA THR A 274 5.28 -1.72 15.04
C THR A 274 5.69 -0.26 14.97
N ASP A 275 4.81 0.60 14.43
CA ASP A 275 4.90 2.06 14.55
C ASP A 275 6.28 2.62 14.18
N THR A 276 6.81 2.14 13.05
CA THR A 276 8.17 2.48 12.63
C THR A 276 8.23 3.81 11.88
N ALA A 277 9.25 4.63 12.17
CA ALA A 277 9.59 5.81 11.38
C ALA A 277 11.08 6.11 11.46
N ILE A 278 11.59 6.84 10.48
CA ILE A 278 12.91 7.48 10.56
C ILE A 278 12.69 8.98 10.73
N PHE A 279 13.32 9.56 11.75
CA PHE A 279 13.22 10.98 12.03
C PHE A 279 14.50 11.54 12.65
N LYS A 280 15.15 12.47 11.95
CA LYS A 280 16.37 13.18 12.39
C LYS A 280 17.48 12.23 12.85
N GLY A 281 17.76 11.20 12.05
CA GLY A 281 18.79 10.19 12.29
C GLY A 281 18.37 9.08 13.27
N GLN A 282 17.15 9.13 13.81
CA GLN A 282 16.64 8.13 14.75
C GLN A 282 15.70 7.15 14.05
N LEU A 283 15.77 5.88 14.44
CA LEU A 283 14.76 4.87 14.15
C LEU A 283 13.80 4.80 15.33
N ILE A 284 12.55 5.16 15.07
CA ILE A 284 11.44 5.10 16.00
C ILE A 284 10.71 3.77 15.80
N PHE A 285 10.28 3.13 16.88
CA PHE A 285 9.52 1.88 16.83
C PHE A 285 8.69 1.65 18.10
N GLY A 286 7.58 0.92 17.94
CA GLY A 286 6.83 0.26 19.01
C GLY A 286 7.02 -1.26 18.98
N VAL A 287 6.43 -1.98 19.95
CA VAL A 287 6.45 -3.44 20.02
C VAL A 287 5.07 -3.99 20.40
N ARG A 288 4.68 -5.17 19.89
CA ARG A 288 3.43 -5.84 20.29
C ARG A 288 3.58 -6.70 21.55
N SER A 289 4.79 -7.23 21.77
CA SER A 289 5.13 -8.04 22.94
C SER A 289 6.28 -7.41 23.72
N PRO A 290 6.37 -7.65 25.04
CA PRO A 290 7.53 -7.22 25.82
C PRO A 290 8.84 -7.70 25.19
N TRP A 291 9.77 -6.76 24.98
CA TRP A 291 11.08 -7.00 24.37
C TRP A 291 12.16 -6.29 25.18
N THR A 292 13.30 -6.95 25.39
CA THR A 292 14.47 -6.34 26.04
C THR A 292 15.51 -6.00 24.98
N ALA A 293 15.84 -4.72 24.86
CA ALA A 293 16.85 -4.23 23.94
C ALA A 293 18.27 -4.69 24.35
N SER A 294 19.24 -4.53 23.45
CA SER A 294 20.62 -4.99 23.67
C SER A 294 21.34 -4.32 24.84
N ASP A 295 20.88 -3.13 25.25
CA ASP A 295 21.39 -2.39 26.42
C ASP A 295 20.62 -2.68 27.72
N GLY A 296 19.61 -3.56 27.67
CA GLY A 296 18.75 -3.92 28.80
C GLY A 296 17.46 -3.11 28.92
N THR A 297 17.25 -2.11 28.05
CA THR A 297 16.02 -1.29 28.05
C THR A 297 14.79 -2.16 27.82
N GLN A 298 13.79 -2.02 28.70
CA GLN A 298 12.53 -2.76 28.60
C GLN A 298 11.58 -2.02 27.66
N CYS A 299 11.33 -2.60 26.50
CA CYS A 299 10.33 -2.15 25.55
C CYS A 299 9.03 -2.93 25.77
N LEU A 300 7.99 -2.24 26.22
CA LEU A 300 6.67 -2.80 26.48
C LEU A 300 5.65 -2.35 25.41
N PRO A 301 4.55 -3.12 25.21
CA PRO A 301 3.46 -2.73 24.33
C PRO A 301 2.86 -1.38 24.68
N ASP A 302 2.32 -0.68 23.67
CA ASP A 302 1.79 0.69 23.77
C ASP A 302 2.82 1.76 24.16
N GLY A 303 4.12 1.42 24.15
CA GLY A 303 5.23 2.37 24.26
C GLY A 303 5.87 2.64 22.90
N LEU A 304 6.59 3.77 22.83
CA LEU A 304 7.37 4.18 21.66
C LEU A 304 8.82 4.40 22.08
N TYR A 305 9.74 3.86 21.30
CA TYR A 305 11.17 3.83 21.58
C TYR A 305 11.95 4.37 20.40
N SER A 306 13.15 4.89 20.65
CA SER A 306 14.05 5.36 19.62
C SER A 306 15.46 4.85 19.81
N VAL A 307 16.18 4.72 18.70
CA VAL A 307 17.60 4.39 18.68
C VAL A 307 18.30 5.12 17.55
N ASP A 308 19.57 5.45 17.75
CA ASP A 308 20.41 6.12 16.75
C ASP A 308 20.60 5.23 15.53
N PHE A 309 19.88 5.54 14.46
CA PHE A 309 19.87 4.76 13.23
C PHE A 309 21.12 5.04 12.41
N ASP A 310 21.56 6.30 12.34
CA ASP A 310 22.80 6.68 11.66
C ASP A 310 24.00 5.91 12.23
N ARG A 311 24.12 5.82 13.56
CA ARG A 311 25.13 5.00 14.20
C ARG A 311 25.04 3.53 13.79
N TRP A 312 23.84 2.96 13.76
CA TRP A 312 23.67 1.55 13.36
C TRP A 312 24.03 1.32 11.88
N ILE A 313 23.75 2.28 11.01
CA ILE A 313 24.16 2.23 9.60
C ILE A 313 25.69 2.17 9.51
N ASP A 314 26.37 3.07 10.21
CA ASP A 314 27.83 3.23 10.11
C ASP A 314 28.61 2.10 10.80
N THR A 315 28.12 1.63 11.95
CA THR A 315 28.86 0.70 12.82
C THR A 315 28.31 -0.72 12.83
N GLY A 316 27.05 -0.91 12.42
CA GLY A 316 26.33 -2.18 12.57
C GLY A 316 25.77 -2.43 13.97
N GLU A 317 26.02 -1.55 14.93
CA GLU A 317 25.59 -1.68 16.33
C GLU A 317 24.66 -0.53 16.73
N PHE A 318 23.59 -0.86 17.43
CA PHE A 318 22.73 0.15 18.02
C PHE A 318 23.46 0.89 19.16
N GLY A 319 23.14 2.18 19.31
CA GLY A 319 23.47 2.94 20.50
C GLY A 319 22.51 2.62 21.66
N PRO A 320 22.51 3.47 22.71
CA PRO A 320 21.49 3.42 23.75
C PRO A 320 20.09 3.57 23.17
N PHE A 321 19.13 2.84 23.73
CA PHE A 321 17.72 2.98 23.41
C PHE A 321 17.09 4.04 24.33
N GLU A 322 16.22 4.87 23.76
CA GLU A 322 15.48 5.88 24.49
C GLU A 322 13.98 5.57 24.49
N THR A 323 13.30 5.86 25.60
CA THR A 323 11.84 5.82 25.67
C THR A 323 11.27 7.17 25.25
N VAL A 324 10.64 7.22 24.08
CA VAL A 324 9.98 8.41 23.54
C VAL A 324 8.60 8.58 24.19
N LEU A 325 7.86 7.48 24.33
CA LEU A 325 6.57 7.43 24.99
C LEU A 325 6.52 6.18 25.87
N ALA A 326 6.41 6.37 27.18
CA ALA A 326 6.20 5.26 28.10
C ALA A 326 4.74 4.76 27.98
N PRO A 327 4.49 3.45 28.05
CA PRO A 327 3.13 2.93 28.08
C PRO A 327 2.38 3.39 29.33
N ALA A 328 1.08 3.58 29.21
CA ALA A 328 0.23 4.01 30.31
C ALA A 328 -1.14 3.33 30.28
N HIS A 329 -1.79 3.22 31.44
CA HIS A 329 -3.11 2.61 31.55
C HIS A 329 -4.14 3.36 30.69
N ARG A 330 -4.82 2.62 29.80
CA ARG A 330 -5.80 3.16 28.83
C ARG A 330 -5.23 4.16 27.83
N VAL A 331 -3.95 4.03 27.53
CA VAL A 331 -3.29 4.75 26.43
C VAL A 331 -2.83 3.71 25.42
N SER A 332 -3.12 3.96 24.14
CA SER A 332 -2.65 3.16 23.02
C SER A 332 -2.22 4.08 21.90
N ILE A 333 -1.26 3.64 21.10
CA ILE A 333 -0.80 4.38 19.91
C ILE A 333 -1.78 4.12 18.78
N ALA A 334 -2.44 5.17 18.28
CA ALA A 334 -3.37 5.05 17.14
C ALA A 334 -2.66 5.16 15.79
N GLY A 335 -1.50 5.81 15.75
CA GLY A 335 -0.68 5.98 14.56
C GLY A 335 0.46 6.96 14.80
N LEU A 336 1.38 7.01 13.83
CA LEU A 336 2.55 7.86 13.82
C LEU A 336 2.54 8.74 12.55
N ALA A 337 2.87 10.02 12.68
CA ALA A 337 2.96 10.92 11.54
C ALA A 337 4.08 11.91 11.76
N ARG A 338 4.94 12.09 10.75
CA ARG A 338 6.05 13.05 10.82
C ARG A 338 5.87 14.19 9.84
N THR A 339 6.38 15.34 10.24
CA THR A 339 6.61 16.52 9.39
C THR A 339 8.10 16.81 9.37
N GLN A 340 8.52 17.90 8.73
CA GLN A 340 9.93 18.31 8.73
C GLN A 340 10.50 18.48 10.15
N ASP A 341 9.68 18.92 11.12
CA ASP A 341 10.15 19.30 12.45
C ASP A 341 9.43 18.64 13.62
N ARG A 342 8.46 17.77 13.38
CA ARG A 342 7.68 17.08 14.42
C ARG A 342 7.45 15.62 14.06
N LEU A 343 7.41 14.80 15.10
CA LEU A 343 6.98 13.41 15.11
C LEU A 343 5.71 13.29 15.94
#